data_AF-A0AAU6BYU8-F1
#
_entry.id   AF-A0AAU6BYU8-F1
#
_cell.length_a   1.000
_cell.length_b   1.000
_cell.length_c   1.000
_cell.angle_alpha   90.00
_cell.angle_beta   90.00
_cell.angle_gamma   90.00
#
_symmetry.space_group_name_H-M   'P 1'
#
loop_
_entity.id
_entity.type
_entity.pdbx_description
1 polymer ?
#
loop_
_entity_poly.entity_id
_entity_poly.type
_entity_poly.pdbx_seq_one_letter_code
_entity_poly.pdbx_strand_id
1 'polypeptide(L)' 'MPDFADLDLKVLSRQSSHPVLGAVATSLLPRMLRGESAMAFYEDGPYQL' A
#
# COMPACT_ATOMS: atom_id res chain seq x y z
N MET A 1 10.14 12.05 -9.17
CA MET A 1 9.24 11.00 -8.66
C MET A 1 8.29 11.67 -7.69
N PRO A 2 6.97 11.47 -7.79
CA PRO A 2 6.07 11.92 -6.73
C PRO A 2 6.45 11.26 -5.40
N ASP A 3 6.44 12.05 -4.32
CA ASP A 3 6.68 11.59 -2.96
C ASP A 3 5.36 11.16 -2.33
N PHE A 4 5.34 9.95 -1.77
CA PHE A 4 4.17 9.34 -1.13
C PHE A 4 4.43 9.00 0.34
N ALA A 5 5.50 9.53 0.94
CA ALA A 5 5.87 9.26 2.33
C ALA A 5 4.73 9.59 3.32
N ASP A 6 3.93 10.62 3.03
CA ASP A 6 2.83 11.09 3.89
C ASP A 6 1.44 10.61 3.43
N LEU A 7 1.37 9.58 2.58
CA LEU A 7 0.10 9.07 2.07
C LEU A 7 -0.74 8.38 3.16
N ASP A 8 -1.88 8.97 3.53
CA ASP A 8 -2.80 8.36 4.48
C ASP A 8 -3.63 7.22 3.84
N LEU A 9 -3.20 5.99 4.10
CA LEU A 9 -3.87 4.77 3.62
C LEU A 9 -5.30 4.60 4.18
N LYS A 10 -5.64 5.18 5.35
CA LYS A 10 -7.00 5.11 5.91
C LYS A 10 -7.96 5.99 5.14
N VAL A 11 -7.51 7.16 4.72
CA VAL A 11 -8.29 8.07 3.86
C VAL A 11 -8.42 7.45 2.47
N LEU A 12 -7.32 6.92 1.92
CA LEU A 12 -7.31 6.32 0.60
C LEU A 12 -8.22 5.08 0.52
N SER A 13 -8.26 4.23 1.54
CA SER A 13 -9.16 3.06 1.54
C SER A 13 -10.64 3.42 1.61
N ARG A 14 -10.98 4.57 2.20
CA ARG A 14 -12.37 5.00 2.43
C ARG A 14 -12.93 5.90 1.33
N GLN A 15 -12.09 6.72 0.69
CA GLN A 15 -12.52 7.78 -0.22
C GLN A 15 -12.00 7.62 -1.64
N SER A 16 -11.33 6.50 -1.94
CA SER A 16 -10.82 6.24 -3.27
C SER A 16 -11.97 6.09 -4.28
N SER A 17 -12.15 7.08 -5.15
CA SER A 17 -12.93 6.98 -6.39
C SER A 17 -12.27 6.08 -7.44
N HIS A 18 -11.04 5.61 -7.18
CA HIS A 18 -10.25 4.79 -8.09
C HIS A 18 -10.26 3.31 -7.65
N PRO A 19 -10.92 2.39 -8.39
CA PRO A 19 -11.19 1.03 -7.91
C PRO A 19 -9.94 0.25 -7.45
N VAL A 20 -8.81 0.47 -8.11
CA VAL A 20 -7.53 -0.20 -7.77
C VAL A 20 -6.88 0.38 -6.52
N LEU A 21 -6.92 1.70 -6.31
CA LEU A 21 -6.18 2.34 -5.22
C LEU A 21 -6.84 2.04 -3.86
N GLY A 22 -8.18 2.00 -3.82
CA GLY A 22 -8.91 1.60 -2.61
C GLY A 22 -8.64 0.15 -2.21
N ALA A 23 -8.57 -0.76 -3.18
CA ALA A 23 -8.27 -2.17 -2.94
C ALA A 23 -6.83 -2.39 -2.43
N VAL A 24 -5.86 -1.69 -3.04
CA VAL A 24 -4.46 -1.70 -2.60
C VAL A 24 -4.32 -1.10 -1.20
N ALA A 25 -4.93 0.06 -0.93
CA ALA A 25 -4.90 0.68 0.40
C ALA A 25 -5.52 -0.23 1.48
N THR A 26 -6.63 -0.90 1.16
CA THR A 26 -7.27 -1.88 2.06
C THR A 26 -6.35 -3.06 2.37
N SER A 27 -5.59 -3.53 1.38
CA SER A 27 -4.66 -4.65 1.54
C SER A 27 -3.39 -4.26 2.33
N LEU A 28 -2.97 -3.00 2.25
CA LEU A 28 -1.78 -2.47 2.94
C LEU A 28 -2.04 -2.07 4.40
N LEU A 29 -3.26 -1.59 4.70
CA LEU A 29 -3.63 -1.12 6.05
C LEU A 29 -3.30 -2.11 7.18
N PRO A 30 -3.61 -3.42 7.07
CA PRO A 30 -3.27 -4.39 8.11
C PRO A 30 -1.77 -4.53 8.36
N ARG A 31 -0.92 -4.40 7.33
CA ARG A 31 0.54 -4.50 7.45
C ARG A 31 1.13 -3.28 8.14
N MET A 32 0.66 -2.09 7.77
CA MET A 32 1.03 -0.83 8.42
C MET A 32 0.69 -0.85 9.92
N LEU A 33 -0.50 -1.34 10.28
CA LEU A 33 -0.92 -1.45 11.69
C LEU A 33 -0.08 -2.45 12.50
N ARG A 34 0.55 -3.44 11.84
CA ARG A 34 1.48 -4.39 12.47
C ARG A 34 2.90 -3.83 12.59
N GLY A 35 3.16 -2.63 12.08
CA GLY A 35 4.50 -2.04 12.05
C GLY A 35 5.43 -2.74 11.06
N GLU A 36 4.90 -3.49 10.10
CA GLU A 36 5.71 -4.09 9.04
C GLU A 36 6.27 -3.00 8.12
N SER A 37 7.56 -3.08 7.78
CA SER A 37 8.20 -2.12 6.87
C SER A 37 7.50 -2.09 5.52
N ALA A 38 7.34 -0.88 4.97
CA ALA A 38 6.85 -0.68 3.62
C ALA A 38 7.79 -1.36 2.63
N MET A 39 7.30 -2.43 1.99
CA MET A 39 8.04 -3.19 0.98
C MET A 39 7.46 -2.86 -0.39
N ALA A 40 8.31 -2.49 -1.33
CA ALA A 40 7.88 -2.21 -2.68
C ALA A 40 7.52 -3.53 -3.38
N PHE A 41 6.33 -3.58 -3.98
CA PHE A 41 5.90 -4.69 -4.82
C PHE A 41 6.39 -4.43 -6.25
N TYR A 42 7.66 -4.72 -6.50
CA TYR A 42 8.14 -4.91 -7.86
C TYR A 42 7.76 -6.33 -8.32
N GLU A 43 7.69 -6.58 -9.63
CA GLU A 43 7.35 -7.91 -10.17
C GLU A 43 8.34 -9.03 -9.77
N ASP A 44 9.40 -8.71 -9.03
CA ASP A 44 10.22 -9.66 -8.30
C ASP A 44 9.46 -10.18 -7.07
N GLY A 45 8.65 -11.22 -7.29
CA GLY A 45 7.93 -11.94 -6.23
C GLY A 45 8.86 -12.54 -5.14
N PRO A 46 8.31 -13.27 -4.14
CA PRO A 46 9.08 -13.92 -3.07
C PRO A 46 10.02 -15.05 -3.55
N TYR A 47 10.30 -15.12 -4.85
CA TYR A 47 11.28 -15.99 -5.47
C TYR A 47 12.46 -15.16 -5.95
N GLN A 48 13.26 -14.68 -5.01
CA GLN A 48 14.69 -14.55 -5.25
C GLN A 48 15.38 -15.43 -4.21
N LEU A 49 15.77 -16.62 -4.70
CA LEU A 49 16.54 -17.72 -4.08
C LEU A 49 15.82 -18.64 -3.08
#